data_AF-A0A067LT80-F1
#
_entry.id   AF-A0A067LT80-F1
#
_cell.length_a   1.000
_cell.length_b   1.000
_cell.length_c   1.000
_cell.angle_alpha   90.00
_cell.angle_beta   90.00
_cell.angle_gamma   90.00
#
_symmetry.space_group_name_H-M   'P 1'
#
loop_
_entity.id
_entity.type
_entity.pdbx_description
1 polymer ?
#
loop_
_entity_poly.entity_id
_entity_poly.type
_entity_poly.pdbx_seq_one_letter_code
_entity_poly.pdbx_strand_id
1 'polypeptide(L)'
;MALQPAFPEGRFRLRAVTTSDPDPGVGGVFATGGDPSQPVTTAPDEPGFADRQIWHIVKNEYEDAYKIYYAGQTPHPKEGFTYASLDAGVPITLGAPKDFTFKLWPGTDAYAIRPVGAPPGPDDTIVGVTLDPNQPTHTLEIQRIPPVSPITPIEIVKSAWKLYPA
;
A
#
# COMPACT_ATOMS: atom_id res chain seq x y z
N MET A 1 -9.29 27.85 -7.54
CA MET A 1 -8.41 26.69 -7.26
C MET A 1 -9.17 25.80 -6.29
N ALA A 2 -9.52 24.58 -6.69
CA ALA A 2 -10.11 23.63 -5.75
C ALA A 2 -8.98 23.14 -4.83
N LEU A 3 -9.10 23.41 -3.53
CA LEU A 3 -8.24 22.82 -2.51
C LEU A 3 -8.45 21.31 -2.58
N GLN A 4 -7.44 20.58 -3.06
CA GLN A 4 -7.43 19.13 -3.00
C GLN A 4 -7.57 18.76 -1.52
N PRO A 5 -8.55 17.94 -1.11
CA PRO A 5 -8.70 17.58 0.29
C PRO A 5 -7.40 16.94 0.78
N ALA A 6 -6.89 17.43 1.92
CA ALA A 6 -5.68 16.88 2.51
C ALA A 6 -5.89 15.39 2.81
N PHE A 7 -4.91 14.56 2.44
CA PHE A 7 -4.95 13.13 2.74
C PHE A 7 -5.02 12.91 4.26
N PRO A 8 -5.91 12.04 4.76
CA PRO A 8 -6.14 11.88 6.19
C PRO A 8 -4.97 11.17 6.87
N GLU A 9 -4.34 11.83 7.85
CA GLU A 9 -3.35 11.24 8.75
C GLU A 9 -4.03 10.49 9.90
N GLY A 10 -3.34 9.52 10.50
CA GLY A 10 -3.87 8.74 11.64
C GLY A 10 -3.68 7.24 11.50
N ARG A 11 -4.43 6.48 12.31
CA ARG A 11 -4.35 5.02 12.36
C ARG A 11 -5.36 4.40 11.42
N PHE A 12 -4.89 3.50 10.56
CA PHE A 12 -5.68 2.84 9.54
C PHE A 12 -5.34 1.37 9.42
N ARG A 13 -6.32 0.59 8.97
CA ARG A 13 -6.13 -0.71 8.33
C ARG A 13 -6.14 -0.50 6.81
N LEU A 14 -5.17 -1.09 6.11
CA LEU A 14 -5.01 -0.94 4.66
C LEU A 14 -5.54 -2.19 3.97
N ARG A 15 -6.73 -2.10 3.36
CA ARG A 15 -7.33 -3.21 2.59
C ARG A 15 -6.78 -3.22 1.18
N ALA A 16 -6.26 -4.37 0.74
CA ALA A 16 -5.84 -4.55 -0.64
C ALA A 16 -7.08 -4.64 -1.55
N VAL A 17 -7.11 -3.80 -2.58
CA VAL A 17 -8.15 -3.78 -3.62
C VAL A 17 -7.48 -3.60 -4.99
N THR A 18 -8.27 -3.59 -6.05
CA THR A 18 -7.74 -3.33 -7.40
C THR A 18 -8.47 -2.16 -8.06
N THR A 19 -7.92 -1.59 -9.12
CA THR A 19 -8.59 -0.51 -9.84
C THR A 19 -9.84 -0.97 -10.61
N SER A 20 -9.90 -2.25 -10.99
CA SER A 20 -11.09 -2.85 -11.62
C SER A 20 -12.14 -3.29 -10.61
N ASP A 21 -11.72 -3.56 -9.37
CA ASP A 21 -12.60 -3.93 -8.26
C ASP A 21 -12.16 -3.22 -6.98
N PRO A 22 -12.53 -1.93 -6.84
CA PRO A 22 -12.14 -1.10 -5.69
C PRO A 22 -12.95 -1.42 -4.42
N ASP A 23 -14.03 -2.19 -4.53
CA ASP A 23 -14.84 -2.62 -3.40
C ASP A 23 -15.36 -4.06 -3.59
N PRO A 24 -14.52 -5.08 -3.35
CA PRO A 24 -14.86 -6.50 -3.57
C PRO A 24 -15.95 -7.05 -2.61
N GLY A 25 -16.65 -6.21 -1.87
CA GLY A 25 -17.71 -6.61 -0.95
C GLY A 25 -17.21 -6.94 0.46
N VAL A 26 -17.86 -7.89 1.15
CA VAL A 26 -17.49 -8.31 2.51
C VAL A 26 -16.36 -9.33 2.47
N GLY A 27 -15.38 -9.16 3.36
CA GLY A 27 -14.14 -9.94 3.35
C GLY A 27 -13.04 -9.25 2.54
N GLY A 28 -11.85 -9.84 2.51
CA GLY A 28 -10.68 -9.25 1.86
C GLY A 28 -9.47 -9.32 2.76
N VAL A 29 -8.34 -8.88 2.21
CA VAL A 29 -7.05 -9.00 2.88
C VAL A 29 -6.47 -7.63 3.19
N PHE A 30 -5.87 -7.51 4.35
CA PHE A 30 -5.31 -6.27 4.88
C PHE A 30 -3.80 -6.39 5.02
N ALA A 31 -3.09 -5.29 4.76
CA ALA A 31 -1.66 -5.22 5.03
C ALA A 31 -1.41 -5.57 6.50
N THR A 32 -0.56 -6.55 6.73
CA THR A 32 -0.34 -7.21 8.02
C THR A 32 1.15 -7.24 8.29
N GLY A 33 1.55 -6.64 9.42
CA GLY A 33 2.94 -6.60 9.87
C GLY A 33 3.43 -7.97 10.32
N GLY A 34 4.70 -8.25 10.06
CA GLY A 34 5.43 -9.44 10.53
C GLY A 34 6.31 -9.15 11.74
N ASP A 35 7.32 -10.00 11.92
CA ASP A 35 8.48 -9.69 12.76
C ASP A 35 9.35 -8.59 12.09
N PRO A 36 10.24 -7.92 12.83
CA PRO A 36 11.19 -6.96 12.25
C PRO A 36 11.97 -7.57 11.09
N SER A 37 12.23 -6.77 10.05
CA SER A 37 12.92 -7.20 8.82
C SER A 37 12.19 -8.27 7.98
N GLN A 38 11.03 -8.75 8.41
CA GLN A 38 10.21 -9.65 7.58
C GLN A 38 9.40 -8.85 6.55
N PRO A 39 9.02 -9.49 5.44
CA PRO A 39 8.06 -8.93 4.51
C PRO A 39 6.74 -8.58 5.19
N VAL A 40 6.16 -7.45 4.81
CA VAL A 40 4.76 -7.13 5.08
C VAL A 40 3.91 -8.01 4.17
N THR A 41 2.94 -8.69 4.75
CA THR A 41 2.05 -9.59 4.02
C THR A 41 0.61 -9.08 4.05
N THR A 42 -0.31 -9.81 3.41
CA THR A 42 -1.74 -9.61 3.58
C THR A 42 -2.36 -10.77 4.35
N ALA A 43 -3.35 -10.49 5.19
CA ALA A 43 -4.12 -11.50 5.91
C ALA A 43 -5.61 -11.07 5.99
N PRO A 44 -6.56 -12.01 6.18
CA PRO A 44 -7.97 -11.66 6.32
C PRO A 44 -8.27 -10.82 7.58
N ASP A 45 -9.41 -10.14 7.60
CA ASP A 45 -9.92 -9.42 8.79
C ASP A 45 -10.45 -10.39 9.84
N GLU A 46 -9.54 -11.05 10.55
CA GLU A 46 -9.84 -12.01 11.62
C GLU A 46 -9.16 -11.59 12.94
N PRO A 47 -9.75 -11.95 14.10
CA PRO A 47 -9.22 -11.55 15.41
C PRO A 47 -7.73 -11.90 15.63
N GLY A 48 -7.23 -12.98 15.02
CA GLY A 48 -5.83 -13.39 15.12
C GLY A 48 -4.84 -12.45 14.42
N PHE A 49 -5.30 -11.61 13.50
CA PHE A 49 -4.47 -10.67 12.73
C PHE A 49 -4.79 -9.20 13.02
N ALA A 50 -5.90 -8.90 13.69
CA ALA A 50 -6.42 -7.54 13.88
C ALA A 50 -5.35 -6.56 14.41
N ASP A 51 -4.62 -6.97 15.45
CA ASP A 51 -3.56 -6.14 16.05
C ASP A 51 -2.39 -5.90 15.09
N ARG A 52 -2.13 -6.83 14.17
CA ARG A 52 -1.03 -6.75 13.19
C ARG A 52 -1.42 -5.99 11.92
N GLN A 53 -2.65 -5.53 11.81
CA GLN A 53 -3.19 -4.85 10.63
C GLN A 53 -3.30 -3.33 10.81
N ILE A 54 -2.83 -2.80 11.94
CA ILE A 54 -2.91 -1.37 12.26
C ILE A 54 -1.62 -0.66 11.84
N TRP A 55 -1.79 0.40 11.05
CA TRP A 55 -0.71 1.23 10.54
C TRP A 55 -0.97 2.69 10.87
N HIS A 56 0.06 3.41 11.30
CA HIS A 56 -0.02 4.84 11.58
C HIS A 56 0.60 5.61 10.42
N ILE A 57 -0.23 6.34 9.68
CA ILE A 57 0.20 7.16 8.54
C ILE A 57 0.39 8.59 9.02
N VAL A 58 1.59 9.13 8.81
CA VAL A 58 2.00 10.47 9.26
C VAL A 58 2.58 11.24 8.09
N LYS A 59 2.18 12.51 7.94
CA LYS A 59 2.72 13.40 6.90
C LYS A 59 4.17 13.76 7.22
N ASN A 60 5.00 13.79 6.20
CA ASN A 60 6.35 14.34 6.28
C ASN A 60 6.26 15.88 6.31
N GLU A 61 6.93 16.51 7.26
CA GLU A 61 6.89 17.98 7.44
C GLU A 61 7.53 18.76 6.28
N TYR A 62 8.40 18.11 5.48
CA TYR A 62 9.24 18.76 4.48
C TYR A 62 8.80 18.53 3.03
N GLU A 63 7.96 17.53 2.79
CA GLU A 63 7.53 17.11 1.46
C GLU A 63 6.05 16.73 1.47
N ASP A 64 5.38 16.75 0.33
CA ASP A 64 4.01 16.21 0.20
C ASP A 64 4.03 14.68 0.14
N ALA A 65 4.66 14.08 1.15
CA ALA A 65 4.90 12.65 1.30
C ALA A 65 4.53 12.19 2.71
N TYR A 66 4.45 10.88 2.90
CA TYR A 66 3.90 10.25 4.09
C TYR A 66 4.73 9.02 4.46
N LYS A 67 4.83 8.75 5.75
CA LYS A 67 5.43 7.53 6.30
C LYS A 67 4.34 6.64 6.87
N ILE A 68 4.47 5.34 6.61
CA ILE A 68 3.52 4.32 7.07
C ILE A 68 4.21 3.50 8.15
N TYR A 69 3.94 3.83 9.42
CA TYR A 69 4.51 3.17 10.58
C TYR A 69 3.68 1.96 10.98
N TYR A 70 4.34 0.88 11.41
CA TYR A 70 3.65 -0.23 12.03
C TYR A 70 3.14 0.19 13.41
N ALA A 71 1.86 -0.06 13.70
CA ALA A 71 1.20 0.33 14.94
C ALA A 71 0.56 -0.86 15.67
N GLY A 72 0.97 -2.08 15.33
CA GLY A 72 0.56 -3.29 16.04
C GLY A 72 1.28 -3.52 17.37
N GLN A 73 1.06 -4.69 18.00
CA GLN A 73 1.56 -4.97 19.34
C GLN A 73 3.09 -4.85 19.44
N THR A 74 3.51 -4.02 20.40
CA THR A 74 4.89 -3.75 20.84
C THR A 74 5.60 -5.00 21.40
N PRO A 75 6.94 -5.10 21.33
CA PRO A 75 7.90 -4.00 21.22
C PRO A 75 8.59 -3.96 19.86
N HIS A 76 7.93 -3.39 18.85
CA HIS A 76 8.64 -3.04 17.63
C HIS A 76 9.28 -1.65 17.79
N PRO A 77 10.50 -1.44 17.25
CA PRO A 77 11.03 -0.09 17.03
C PRO A 77 10.05 0.73 16.18
N LYS A 78 10.32 2.02 15.97
CA LYS A 78 9.57 2.88 15.03
C LYS A 78 9.76 2.43 13.56
N GLU A 79 9.38 1.20 13.27
CA GLU A 79 9.44 0.53 11.99
C GLU A 79 8.17 0.79 11.20
N GLY A 80 8.25 0.50 9.91
CA GLY A 80 7.18 0.76 8.96
C GLY A 80 7.57 0.29 7.59
N PHE A 81 6.81 0.70 6.59
CA PHE A 81 7.02 0.29 5.22
C PHE A 81 8.40 0.75 4.75
N THR A 82 9.23 -0.21 4.33
CA THR A 82 10.51 0.03 3.68
C THR A 82 10.72 -0.95 2.54
N TYR A 83 11.73 -0.70 1.72
CA TYR A 83 12.07 -1.52 0.55
C TYR A 83 13.56 -1.37 0.23
N ALA A 84 14.18 -2.41 -0.33
CA ALA A 84 15.60 -2.38 -0.65
C ALA A 84 15.90 -1.54 -1.91
N SER A 85 15.15 -1.75 -2.99
CA SER A 85 15.22 -1.01 -4.24
C SER A 85 13.82 -0.81 -4.85
N LEU A 86 13.73 -0.08 -5.96
CA LEU A 86 12.49 0.19 -6.69
C LEU A 86 12.23 -0.85 -7.80
N ASP A 87 12.92 -1.98 -7.78
CA ASP A 87 12.77 -3.04 -8.79
C ASP A 87 11.47 -3.82 -8.59
N ALA A 88 10.87 -4.27 -9.69
CA ALA A 88 9.62 -5.04 -9.61
C ALA A 88 9.84 -6.34 -8.84
N GLY A 89 8.89 -6.71 -7.98
CA GLY A 89 8.94 -7.89 -7.12
C GLY A 89 9.77 -7.72 -5.85
N VAL A 90 10.34 -6.52 -5.60
CA VAL A 90 11.02 -6.25 -4.32
C VAL A 90 9.98 -6.17 -3.21
N PRO A 91 10.10 -6.97 -2.13
CA PRO A 91 9.12 -6.95 -1.06
C PRO A 91 9.18 -5.64 -0.27
N ILE A 92 8.00 -5.21 0.18
CA ILE A 92 7.90 -4.26 1.28
C ILE A 92 8.19 -5.01 2.57
N THR A 93 9.13 -4.51 3.37
CA THR A 93 9.50 -5.11 4.65
C THR A 93 9.22 -4.15 5.80
N LEU A 94 9.21 -4.68 7.02
CA LEU A 94 9.25 -3.87 8.24
C LEU A 94 10.68 -3.43 8.53
N GLY A 95 10.92 -2.13 8.51
CA GLY A 95 12.22 -1.56 8.87
C GLY A 95 12.15 -0.03 8.96
N ALA A 96 13.28 0.65 8.75
CA ALA A 96 13.33 2.11 8.76
C ALA A 96 12.35 2.70 7.71
N PRO A 97 11.30 3.43 8.12
CA PRO A 97 10.23 3.84 7.23
C PRO A 97 10.73 4.79 6.14
N LYS A 98 10.40 4.46 4.90
CA LYS A 98 10.62 5.31 3.73
C LYS A 98 9.38 6.17 3.44
N ASP A 99 9.58 7.19 2.63
CA ASP A 99 8.53 8.11 2.22
C ASP A 99 7.73 7.57 1.02
N PHE A 100 6.42 7.77 1.08
CA PHE A 100 5.46 7.39 0.06
C PHE A 100 4.52 8.54 -0.25
N THR A 101 3.98 8.56 -1.46
CA THR A 101 2.89 9.46 -1.86
C THR A 101 1.61 8.66 -2.04
N PHE A 102 0.47 9.24 -1.67
CA PHE A 102 -0.84 8.65 -1.85
C PHE A 102 -1.57 9.35 -2.98
N LYS A 103 -1.88 8.62 -4.05
CA LYS A 103 -2.65 9.16 -5.18
C LYS A 103 -4.03 8.52 -5.19
N LEU A 104 -5.06 9.34 -4.99
CA LEU A 104 -6.44 8.89 -5.10
C LEU A 104 -6.69 8.35 -6.51
N TRP A 105 -7.26 7.16 -6.61
CA TRP A 105 -7.68 6.62 -7.89
C TRP A 105 -8.97 7.32 -8.35
N PRO A 106 -9.05 7.81 -9.60
CA PRO A 106 -10.19 8.58 -10.05
C PRO A 106 -11.52 7.82 -9.92
N GLY A 107 -12.50 8.46 -9.29
CA GLY A 107 -13.85 7.90 -9.15
C GLY A 107 -14.01 6.86 -8.03
N THR A 108 -13.00 6.65 -7.19
CA THR A 108 -13.06 5.72 -6.06
C THR A 108 -12.58 6.36 -4.75
N ASP A 109 -12.62 5.61 -3.65
CA ASP A 109 -12.03 5.96 -2.36
C ASP A 109 -10.74 5.18 -2.05
N ALA A 110 -10.13 4.59 -3.09
CA ALA A 110 -8.90 3.80 -2.99
C ALA A 110 -7.68 4.61 -3.44
N TYR A 111 -6.54 4.36 -2.82
CA TYR A 111 -5.29 5.06 -3.08
C TYR A 111 -4.25 4.13 -3.69
N ALA A 112 -3.55 4.62 -4.71
CA ALA A 112 -2.27 4.05 -5.12
C ALA A 112 -1.18 4.60 -4.20
N ILE A 113 -0.44 3.71 -3.54
CA ILE A 113 0.70 4.06 -2.69
C ILE A 113 1.96 4.01 -3.56
N ARG A 114 2.65 5.13 -3.71
CA ARG A 114 3.81 5.26 -4.60
C ARG A 114 5.07 5.59 -3.80
N PRO A 115 6.14 4.79 -3.92
CA PRO A 115 7.42 5.12 -3.30
C PRO A 115 7.97 6.47 -3.79
N VAL A 116 8.45 7.32 -2.87
CA VAL A 116 9.17 8.54 -3.26
C VAL A 116 10.49 8.16 -3.94
N GLY A 117 10.84 8.87 -5.02
CA GLY A 117 12.00 8.57 -5.86
C GLY A 117 11.74 7.53 -6.96
N ALA A 118 10.51 7.00 -7.07
CA ALA A 118 10.09 6.30 -8.27
C ALA A 118 10.32 7.18 -9.51
N PRO A 119 10.96 6.67 -10.58
CA PRO A 119 11.30 7.49 -11.74
C PRO A 119 10.03 8.10 -12.35
N PRO A 120 10.05 9.39 -12.71
CA PRO A 120 8.96 9.97 -13.46
C PRO A 120 8.94 9.30 -14.84
N GLY A 121 7.84 8.64 -15.17
CA GLY A 121 7.79 7.86 -16.39
C GLY A 121 6.38 7.41 -16.75
N PRO A 122 6.24 6.83 -17.95
CA PRO A 122 5.01 6.21 -18.39
C PRO A 122 4.66 4.96 -17.56
N ASP A 123 5.67 4.38 -16.88
CA ASP A 123 5.51 3.30 -15.93
C ASP A 123 5.06 3.85 -14.55
N ASP A 124 4.07 3.22 -13.94
CA ASP A 124 3.64 3.55 -12.58
C ASP A 124 4.28 2.57 -11.58
N THR A 125 5.14 3.06 -10.69
CA THR A 125 5.71 2.25 -9.60
C THR A 125 4.86 2.41 -8.35
N ILE A 126 4.22 1.34 -7.91
CA ILE A 126 3.31 1.33 -6.76
C ILE A 126 3.69 0.22 -5.77
N VAL A 127 3.19 0.35 -4.55
CA VAL A 127 3.10 -0.77 -3.60
C VAL A 127 1.84 -1.56 -3.96
N GLY A 128 2.04 -2.81 -4.35
CA GLY A 128 0.95 -3.70 -4.73
C GLY A 128 1.05 -5.05 -4.06
N VAL A 129 0.12 -5.91 -4.44
CA VAL A 129 0.02 -7.28 -3.98
C VAL A 129 -0.21 -8.15 -5.20
N THR A 130 0.60 -9.19 -5.37
CA THR A 130 0.30 -10.24 -6.33
C THR A 130 -0.65 -11.22 -5.67
N LEU A 131 -1.94 -11.08 -5.97
CA LEU A 131 -3.00 -11.96 -5.47
C LEU A 131 -2.92 -13.30 -6.21
N ASP A 132 -2.35 -14.33 -5.56
CA ASP A 132 -2.43 -15.72 -6.01
C ASP A 132 -3.66 -16.40 -5.37
N PRO A 133 -4.70 -16.80 -6.12
CA PRO A 133 -5.88 -17.42 -5.53
C PRO A 133 -5.60 -18.72 -4.75
N ASN A 134 -4.41 -19.32 -4.90
CA ASN A 134 -3.99 -20.51 -4.17
C ASN A 134 -3.22 -20.21 -2.88
N GLN A 135 -2.90 -18.95 -2.59
CA GLN A 135 -2.23 -18.56 -1.35
C GLN A 135 -3.17 -17.75 -0.45
N PRO A 136 -3.30 -18.09 0.84
CA PRO A 136 -4.14 -17.34 1.78
C PRO A 136 -3.51 -16.00 2.18
N THR A 137 -2.21 -15.84 1.97
CA THR A 137 -1.43 -14.65 2.29
C THR A 137 -0.56 -14.27 1.11
N HIS A 138 -0.41 -12.98 0.87
CA HIS A 138 0.42 -12.45 -0.20
C HIS A 138 1.43 -11.47 0.35
N THR A 139 2.59 -11.41 -0.27
CA THR A 139 3.62 -10.43 0.07
C THR A 139 3.30 -9.10 -0.61
N LEU A 140 3.41 -8.00 0.13
CA LEU A 140 3.39 -6.67 -0.45
C LEU A 140 4.72 -6.45 -1.18
N GLU A 141 4.68 -5.91 -2.38
CA GLU A 141 5.87 -5.71 -3.21
C GLU A 141 5.79 -4.44 -4.04
N ILE A 142 6.94 -4.03 -4.55
CA ILE A 142 7.06 -3.00 -5.56
C ILE A 142 6.56 -3.59 -6.89
N GLN A 143 5.51 -3.00 -7.44
CA GLN A 143 5.02 -3.32 -8.78
C GLN A 143 5.40 -2.19 -9.73
N ARG A 144 5.91 -2.55 -10.91
CA ARG A 144 6.10 -1.62 -12.03
C ARG A 144 5.04 -1.90 -13.09
N ILE A 145 4.17 -0.93 -13.32
CA ILE A 145 3.07 -1.05 -14.27
C ILE A 145 3.47 -0.34 -15.57
N PRO A 146 3.64 -1.05 -16.69
CA PRO A 146 4.00 -0.42 -17.96
C PRO A 146 2.90 0.52 -18.47
N PRO A 147 3.21 1.51 -19.32
CA PRO A 147 2.19 2.31 -19.97
C PRO A 147 1.27 1.45 -20.82
N VAL A 148 0.00 1.84 -20.83
CA VAL A 148 -0.94 1.35 -21.84
C VAL A 148 -0.45 1.84 -23.20
N SER A 149 -0.13 0.91 -24.10
CA SER A 149 0.13 1.26 -25.49
C SER A 149 -1.16 1.76 -26.15
N PRO A 150 -1.14 2.87 -26.91
CA PRO A 150 -2.34 3.49 -27.49
C PRO A 150 -3.08 2.59 -28.50
N ILE A 151 -2.46 1.49 -28.92
CA ILE A 151 -2.94 0.57 -29.95
C ILE A 151 -3.86 -0.53 -29.39
N THR A 152 -3.86 -0.73 -28.08
CA THR A 152 -4.76 -1.68 -27.40
C THR A 152 -5.15 -1.08 -26.06
N PRO A 153 -6.41 -0.63 -25.86
CA PRO A 153 -6.89 -0.22 -24.55
C PRO A 153 -7.09 -1.48 -23.71
N ILE A 154 -5.99 -2.05 -23.22
CA ILE A 154 -6.02 -3.04 -22.16
C ILE A 154 -6.19 -2.23 -20.89
N GLU A 155 -7.33 -2.40 -20.23
CA GLU A 155 -7.54 -1.87 -18.89
C GLU A 155 -6.53 -2.56 -17.96
N ILE A 156 -5.45 -1.87 -17.63
CA ILE A 156 -4.44 -2.41 -16.73
C ILE A 156 -5.02 -2.34 -15.31
N VAL A 157 -5.31 -3.51 -14.76
CA VAL A 157 -5.67 -3.66 -13.35
C VAL A 157 -4.46 -3.31 -12.49
N LYS A 158 -4.57 -2.28 -11.66
CA LYS A 158 -3.52 -1.86 -10.72
C LYS A 158 -3.94 -2.24 -9.30
N SER A 159 -2.97 -2.58 -8.45
CA SER A 159 -3.22 -2.65 -7.01
C SER A 159 -3.54 -1.26 -6.46
N ALA A 160 -4.50 -1.21 -5.54
CA ALA A 160 -4.85 -0.01 -4.79
C ALA A 160 -5.19 -0.39 -3.34
N TRP A 161 -5.30 0.62 -2.48
CA TRP A 161 -5.49 0.43 -1.05
C TRP A 161 -6.63 1.28 -0.53
N LYS A 162 -7.61 0.63 0.10
CA LYS A 162 -8.70 1.32 0.79
C LYS A 162 -8.35 1.45 2.27
N LEU A 163 -8.48 2.66 2.80
CA LEU A 163 -8.08 3.02 4.17
C LEU A 163 -9.30 2.97 5.09
N TYR A 164 -9.23 2.12 6.12
CA TYR A 164 -10.25 2.03 7.15
C TYR A 164 -9.69 2.56 8.46
N PRO A 165 -10.30 3.55 9.12
CA PRO A 165 -9.87 3.99 10.44
C PRO A 165 -9.78 2.81 11.43
N ALA A 166 -8.72 2.80 12.23
CA ALA A 166 -8.44 1.77 13.24
C ALA A 166 -8.69 2.29 14.66
#